data_AF-A0A954Z6M0-F1
#
_entry.id   AF-A0A954Z6M0-F1
#
_cell.length_a   1.000
_cell.length_b   1.000
_cell.length_c   1.000
_cell.angle_alpha   90.00
_cell.angle_beta   90.00
_cell.angle_gamma   90.00
#
_symmetry.space_group_name_H-M   'P 1'
#
loop_
_entity.id
_entity.type
_entity.pdbx_description
1 polymer ?
#
loop_
_entity_poly.entity_id
_entity_poly.type
_entity_poly.pdbx_seq_one_letter_code
_entity_poly.pdbx_strand_id
1 'polypeptide(L)'
;MSFKANHAPVFVLLECFAFSIPTSYANGGIIAGLPSLFGPGAPLGTPYGETVLVNNDNAGGENPNQISLVGISITGVAPIDVSLPVLNSPGASGVTEYLIELGTAWNNTSVAWSGFEIVLGSGVGIEFVRLSESAIPGVSGLDFDTPDRDPVVVSSSFPTIVHNSDAILLSGGLVPIGGVANGQNFSIDIPDTSIAGISGYEFTIRLLPATAELLAGDFDQDGDVDGSDFLMWQRDASDAKLVAWQRNFPHFGDGQLIRALDATAEDLTQLVDMNDSPESPADKASSTVDASTGRSAQVPEPQAEVLLASLTICIIAKRNFAIVGRK
;
A
#
# COMPACT_ATOMS: atom_id res chain seq x y z
N MET A 1 -60.96 0.79 -77.95
CA MET A 1 -61.07 0.91 -76.48
C MET A 1 -59.73 0.51 -75.90
N SER A 2 -58.99 1.46 -75.34
CA SER A 2 -57.65 1.25 -74.78
C SER A 2 -57.74 1.39 -73.27
N PHE A 3 -57.47 0.31 -72.54
CA PHE A 3 -57.44 0.29 -71.07
C PHE A 3 -56.03 0.65 -70.60
N LYS A 4 -55.87 1.83 -70.00
CA LYS A 4 -54.68 2.20 -69.23
C LYS A 4 -54.77 1.53 -67.86
N ALA A 5 -53.91 0.55 -67.60
CA ALA A 5 -53.72 0.00 -66.26
C ALA A 5 -52.82 0.93 -65.45
N ASN A 6 -53.37 1.55 -64.40
CA ASN A 6 -52.61 2.31 -63.42
C ASN A 6 -52.01 1.34 -62.40
N HIS A 7 -50.71 1.05 -62.51
CA HIS A 7 -49.98 0.32 -61.47
C HIS A 7 -49.45 1.33 -60.45
N ALA A 8 -50.10 1.39 -59.29
CA ALA A 8 -49.54 2.11 -58.14
C ALA A 8 -48.42 1.24 -57.52
N PRO A 9 -47.25 1.81 -57.19
CA PRO A 9 -46.18 1.07 -56.52
C PRO A 9 -46.61 0.74 -55.09
N VAL A 10 -46.73 -0.56 -54.79
CA VAL A 10 -46.91 -1.06 -53.42
C VAL A 10 -45.55 -1.01 -52.72
N PHE A 11 -45.36 -0.01 -51.87
CA PHE A 11 -44.21 0.05 -50.97
C PHE A 11 -44.46 -0.88 -49.79
N VAL A 12 -43.74 -2.01 -49.74
CA VAL A 12 -43.69 -2.88 -48.56
C VAL A 12 -42.69 -2.27 -47.60
N LEU A 13 -43.20 -1.61 -46.55
CA LEU A 13 -42.39 -1.19 -45.41
C LEU A 13 -41.99 -2.46 -44.65
N LEU A 14 -40.74 -2.89 -44.84
CA LEU A 14 -40.14 -3.96 -44.06
C LEU A 14 -39.72 -3.33 -42.73
N GLU A 15 -40.61 -3.38 -41.73
CA GLU A 15 -40.25 -3.03 -40.36
C GLU A 15 -39.26 -4.07 -39.84
N CYS A 16 -37.97 -3.72 -39.84
CA CYS A 16 -36.95 -4.46 -39.11
C CYS A 16 -37.26 -4.35 -37.62
N PHE A 17 -38.02 -5.29 -37.09
CA PHE A 17 -38.00 -5.60 -35.66
C PHE A 17 -36.59 -6.10 -35.33
N ALA A 18 -35.73 -5.19 -34.89
CA ALA A 18 -34.51 -5.58 -34.19
C ALA A 18 -34.96 -6.29 -32.90
N PHE A 19 -35.04 -7.61 -32.97
CA PHE A 19 -35.17 -8.44 -31.78
C PHE A 19 -33.85 -8.27 -31.04
N SER A 20 -33.82 -7.37 -30.06
CA SER A 20 -32.72 -7.27 -29.12
C SER A 20 -32.72 -8.57 -28.36
N ILE A 21 -31.91 -9.53 -28.85
CA ILE A 21 -31.63 -10.74 -28.10
C ILE A 21 -31.02 -10.22 -26.80
N PRO A 22 -31.60 -10.48 -25.61
CA PRO A 22 -30.93 -10.11 -24.39
C PRO A 22 -29.54 -10.70 -24.48
N THR A 23 -28.52 -9.85 -24.47
CA THR A 23 -27.14 -10.30 -24.33
C THR A 23 -27.16 -11.20 -23.13
N SER A 24 -26.93 -12.50 -23.35
CA SER A 24 -26.76 -13.45 -22.28
C SER A 24 -25.76 -12.81 -21.34
N TYR A 25 -26.21 -12.43 -20.15
CA TYR A 25 -25.32 -11.95 -19.12
C TYR A 25 -24.24 -13.01 -18.99
N ALA A 26 -23.00 -12.60 -19.24
CA ALA A 26 -21.84 -13.30 -18.72
C ALA A 26 -22.07 -13.47 -17.21
N ASN A 27 -21.54 -14.50 -16.58
CA ASN A 27 -21.83 -14.86 -15.20
C ASN A 27 -20.45 -14.96 -14.50
N GLY A 28 -20.29 -14.30 -13.35
CA GLY A 28 -19.05 -14.31 -12.57
C GLY A 28 -19.23 -14.98 -11.21
N GLY A 29 -18.12 -15.23 -10.51
CA GLY A 29 -18.10 -16.05 -9.30
C GLY A 29 -19.03 -15.51 -8.20
N ILE A 30 -19.66 -16.44 -7.47
CA ILE A 30 -20.62 -16.15 -6.39
C ILE A 30 -20.03 -16.62 -5.07
N ILE A 31 -20.05 -15.78 -4.04
CA ILE A 31 -19.66 -16.21 -2.69
C ILE A 31 -20.67 -17.24 -2.16
N ALA A 32 -20.17 -18.45 -1.89
CA ALA A 32 -20.98 -19.63 -1.64
C ALA A 32 -21.42 -19.80 -0.17
N GLY A 33 -20.83 -19.02 0.73
CA GLY A 33 -20.99 -19.19 2.16
C GLY A 33 -20.34 -18.07 2.97
N LEU A 34 -20.43 -18.19 4.29
CA LEU A 34 -19.86 -17.20 5.19
C LEU A 34 -18.33 -17.24 5.14
N PRO A 35 -17.65 -16.09 5.19
CA PRO A 35 -16.20 -16.03 5.32
C PRO A 35 -15.71 -16.84 6.53
N SER A 36 -14.68 -17.66 6.33
CA SER A 36 -13.99 -18.37 7.41
C SER A 36 -12.73 -17.63 7.81
N LEU A 37 -12.54 -17.36 9.10
CA LEU A 37 -11.42 -16.57 9.62
C LEU A 37 -10.40 -17.46 10.32
N PHE A 38 -9.11 -17.31 9.97
CA PHE A 38 -7.98 -18.02 10.58
C PHE A 38 -6.92 -17.04 11.07
N GLY A 39 -6.13 -17.43 12.07
CA GLY A 39 -5.08 -16.57 12.65
C GLY A 39 -5.52 -15.88 13.95
N PRO A 40 -4.78 -14.85 14.42
CA PRO A 40 -5.02 -14.21 15.71
C PRO A 40 -6.13 -13.13 15.66
N GLY A 41 -7.09 -13.28 14.76
CA GLY A 41 -8.24 -12.39 14.59
C GLY A 41 -9.55 -13.10 14.93
N ALA A 42 -10.47 -12.40 15.57
CA ALA A 42 -11.84 -12.88 15.81
C ALA A 42 -12.85 -11.84 15.33
N PRO A 43 -13.89 -12.23 14.57
CA PRO A 43 -14.88 -11.26 14.11
C PRO A 43 -15.70 -10.75 15.31
N LEU A 44 -16.08 -9.48 15.28
CA LEU A 44 -16.89 -8.85 16.33
C LEU A 44 -18.39 -9.15 16.17
N GLY A 45 -18.80 -9.60 14.99
CA GLY A 45 -20.14 -10.07 14.67
C GLY A 45 -20.09 -11.31 13.78
N THR A 46 -21.23 -11.73 13.25
CA THR A 46 -21.25 -12.78 12.22
C THR A 46 -20.89 -12.15 10.88
N PRO A 47 -19.77 -12.54 10.23
CA PRO A 47 -19.47 -12.09 8.88
C PRO A 47 -20.63 -12.46 7.94
N TYR A 48 -20.87 -11.64 6.92
CA TYR A 48 -21.86 -11.96 5.89
C TYR A 48 -21.33 -11.65 4.50
N GLY A 49 -21.83 -12.39 3.52
CA GLY A 49 -21.62 -12.14 2.09
C GLY A 49 -22.96 -12.19 1.39
N GLU A 50 -23.26 -11.17 0.58
CA GLU A 50 -24.49 -11.09 -0.20
C GLU A 50 -24.14 -10.83 -1.67
N THR A 51 -24.72 -11.65 -2.54
CA THR A 51 -24.66 -11.49 -3.99
C THR A 51 -26.03 -11.11 -4.50
N VAL A 52 -26.19 -9.86 -4.89
CA VAL A 52 -27.43 -9.29 -5.44
C VAL A 52 -27.41 -9.33 -6.97
N LEU A 53 -26.30 -8.92 -7.58
CA LEU A 53 -26.09 -8.95 -9.03
C LEU A 53 -24.88 -9.81 -9.35
N VAL A 54 -24.99 -10.65 -10.37
CA VAL A 54 -23.86 -11.40 -10.92
C VAL A 54 -23.33 -10.68 -12.15
N ASN A 55 -22.04 -10.80 -12.41
CA ASN A 55 -21.38 -10.21 -13.57
C ASN A 55 -21.62 -8.70 -13.71
N ASN A 56 -21.44 -8.01 -12.61
CA ASN A 56 -21.59 -6.57 -12.47
C ASN A 56 -20.24 -5.86 -12.31
N ASP A 57 -19.15 -6.49 -12.75
CA ASP A 57 -17.85 -5.86 -12.92
C ASP A 57 -18.00 -4.48 -13.59
N ASN A 58 -17.47 -3.45 -12.93
CA ASN A 58 -17.51 -2.05 -13.35
C ASN A 58 -18.94 -1.53 -13.66
N ALA A 59 -19.98 -2.11 -13.04
CA ALA A 59 -21.35 -1.66 -13.24
C ALA A 59 -21.56 -0.31 -12.55
N GLY A 60 -21.82 0.74 -13.33
CA GLY A 60 -22.00 2.08 -12.78
C GLY A 60 -23.07 2.15 -11.67
N GLY A 61 -22.70 2.67 -10.50
CA GLY A 61 -23.57 2.79 -9.33
C GLY A 61 -22.85 2.43 -8.03
N GLU A 62 -23.63 2.21 -6.96
CA GLU A 62 -23.12 1.54 -5.75
C GLU A 62 -23.02 0.04 -6.03
N ASN A 63 -21.93 -0.61 -5.62
CA ASN A 63 -21.79 -2.05 -5.74
C ASN A 63 -22.83 -2.74 -4.83
N PRO A 64 -23.80 -3.48 -5.41
CA PRO A 64 -24.87 -4.10 -4.64
C PRO A 64 -24.43 -5.41 -3.98
N ASN A 65 -23.25 -5.94 -4.33
CA ASN A 65 -22.68 -7.13 -3.70
C ASN A 65 -21.72 -6.71 -2.60
N GLN A 66 -21.85 -7.34 -1.44
CA GLN A 66 -21.10 -6.94 -0.25
C GLN A 66 -20.57 -8.16 0.48
N ILE A 67 -19.35 -8.05 0.99
CA ILE A 67 -18.82 -8.94 2.03
C ILE A 67 -18.44 -8.06 3.21
N SER A 68 -19.04 -8.31 4.37
CA SER A 68 -18.70 -7.58 5.59
C SER A 68 -18.17 -8.54 6.65
N LEU A 69 -17.06 -8.16 7.28
CA LEU A 69 -16.54 -8.88 8.45
C LEU A 69 -17.17 -8.39 9.77
N VAL A 70 -17.99 -7.33 9.73
CA VAL A 70 -18.62 -6.71 10.91
C VAL A 70 -17.58 -6.30 11.97
N GLY A 71 -16.37 -5.97 11.52
CA GLY A 71 -15.22 -5.68 12.38
C GLY A 71 -14.51 -6.92 12.91
N ILE A 72 -13.25 -6.72 13.29
CA ILE A 72 -12.33 -7.76 13.74
C ILE A 72 -11.56 -7.31 14.97
N SER A 73 -11.45 -8.18 15.96
CA SER A 73 -10.54 -8.03 17.08
C SER A 73 -9.26 -8.79 16.82
N ILE A 74 -8.13 -8.10 16.72
CA ILE A 74 -6.83 -8.69 16.42
C ILE A 74 -6.01 -8.73 17.71
N THR A 75 -5.60 -9.93 18.11
CA THR A 75 -4.95 -10.20 19.41
C THR A 75 -3.46 -10.53 19.29
N GLY A 76 -2.95 -10.68 18.06
CA GLY A 76 -1.55 -10.95 17.79
C GLY A 76 -1.12 -10.37 16.45
N VAL A 77 0.18 -10.09 16.33
CA VAL A 77 0.80 -9.63 15.09
C VAL A 77 1.21 -10.85 14.26
N ALA A 78 0.23 -11.48 13.63
CA ALA A 78 0.46 -12.57 12.69
C ALA A 78 -0.58 -12.46 11.56
N PRO A 79 -0.37 -13.14 10.43
CA PRO A 79 -1.32 -13.14 9.33
C PRO A 79 -2.71 -13.60 9.79
N ILE A 80 -3.73 -12.91 9.31
CA ILE A 80 -5.13 -13.29 9.47
C ILE A 80 -5.66 -13.61 8.08
N ASP A 81 -6.23 -14.79 7.92
CA ASP A 81 -6.71 -15.26 6.63
C ASP A 81 -8.24 -15.32 6.64
N VAL A 82 -8.85 -14.66 5.66
CA VAL A 82 -10.28 -14.70 5.37
C VAL A 82 -10.45 -15.60 4.15
N SER A 83 -10.88 -16.84 4.38
CA SER A 83 -11.12 -17.81 3.30
C SER A 83 -12.55 -17.71 2.79
N LEU A 84 -12.69 -17.63 1.47
CA LEU A 84 -13.93 -17.34 0.76
C LEU A 84 -14.19 -18.44 -0.27
N PRO A 85 -15.21 -19.29 -0.05
CA PRO A 85 -15.63 -20.26 -1.05
C PRO A 85 -16.42 -19.55 -2.16
N VAL A 86 -16.06 -19.84 -3.40
CA VAL A 86 -16.71 -19.30 -4.61
C VAL A 86 -17.40 -20.45 -5.35
N LEU A 87 -18.64 -20.26 -5.74
CA LEU A 87 -19.33 -21.09 -6.73
C LEU A 87 -19.31 -20.39 -8.08
N ASN A 88 -19.22 -21.18 -9.15
CA ASN A 88 -19.52 -20.65 -10.46
C ASN A 88 -20.96 -20.22 -10.52
N SER A 89 -21.18 -19.07 -11.11
CA SER A 89 -22.52 -18.62 -11.44
C SER A 89 -23.12 -19.44 -12.60
N PRO A 90 -24.46 -19.55 -12.70
CA PRO A 90 -25.07 -20.34 -13.76
C PRO A 90 -24.94 -19.64 -15.13
N GLY A 91 -24.05 -20.12 -16.00
CA GLY A 91 -24.00 -19.72 -17.42
C GLY A 91 -22.58 -19.57 -17.97
N ALA A 92 -22.37 -18.66 -18.93
CA ALA A 92 -21.06 -18.39 -19.53
C ALA A 92 -20.20 -17.48 -18.61
N SER A 93 -18.88 -17.53 -18.75
CA SER A 93 -17.86 -16.83 -17.93
C SER A 93 -18.01 -15.30 -17.85
N GLY A 94 -17.59 -14.72 -16.72
CA GLY A 94 -17.72 -13.31 -16.36
C GLY A 94 -17.06 -13.02 -15.00
N VAL A 95 -17.20 -11.79 -14.50
CA VAL A 95 -16.59 -11.31 -13.24
C VAL A 95 -17.65 -10.60 -12.39
N THR A 96 -17.86 -11.07 -11.16
CA THR A 96 -18.76 -10.43 -10.19
C THR A 96 -17.91 -9.62 -9.23
N GLU A 97 -18.18 -8.32 -9.17
CA GLU A 97 -17.47 -7.39 -8.29
C GLU A 97 -18.12 -7.39 -6.90
N TYR A 98 -17.34 -7.35 -5.83
CA TYR A 98 -17.83 -7.23 -4.44
C TYR A 98 -17.16 -6.07 -3.72
N LEU A 99 -17.96 -5.29 -3.00
CA LEU A 99 -17.44 -4.36 -2.00
C LEU A 99 -17.11 -5.13 -0.72
N ILE A 100 -15.84 -5.08 -0.31
CA ILE A 100 -15.37 -5.64 0.95
C ILE A 100 -15.39 -4.55 2.01
N GLU A 101 -16.11 -4.81 3.10
CA GLU A 101 -16.16 -3.96 4.29
C GLU A 101 -15.50 -4.69 5.46
N LEU A 102 -14.25 -4.35 5.78
CA LEU A 102 -13.61 -4.92 6.97
C LEU A 102 -14.26 -4.40 8.26
N GLY A 103 -14.95 -3.25 8.18
CA GLY A 103 -15.60 -2.60 9.32
C GLY A 103 -14.58 -1.91 10.23
N THR A 104 -14.53 -2.33 11.49
CA THR A 104 -13.60 -1.79 12.50
C THR A 104 -12.58 -2.85 12.91
N ALA A 105 -11.28 -2.54 12.83
CA ALA A 105 -10.23 -3.44 13.31
C ALA A 105 -9.70 -2.95 14.66
N TRP A 106 -9.94 -3.73 15.72
CA TRP A 106 -9.52 -3.41 17.08
C TRP A 106 -8.11 -3.96 17.34
N ASN A 107 -7.20 -3.07 17.71
CA ASN A 107 -5.84 -3.42 18.09
C ASN A 107 -5.78 -3.90 19.54
N ASN A 108 -6.11 -5.18 19.76
CA ASN A 108 -5.91 -5.87 21.03
C ASN A 108 -4.56 -6.61 21.08
N THR A 109 -3.61 -6.21 20.24
CA THR A 109 -2.24 -6.74 20.30
C THR A 109 -1.43 -6.03 21.38
N SER A 110 -0.17 -6.43 21.55
CA SER A 110 0.76 -5.77 22.47
C SER A 110 1.58 -4.65 21.83
N VAL A 111 1.30 -4.27 20.58
CA VAL A 111 2.05 -3.24 19.83
C VAL A 111 1.11 -2.32 19.05
N ALA A 112 1.55 -1.09 18.76
CA ALA A 112 0.83 -0.21 17.86
C ALA A 112 0.97 -0.68 16.40
N TRP A 113 0.00 -0.36 15.56
CA TRP A 113 0.07 -0.62 14.12
C TRP A 113 0.33 0.66 13.34
N SER A 114 1.15 0.55 12.31
CA SER A 114 1.43 1.62 11.33
C SER A 114 0.66 1.42 10.02
N GLY A 115 0.01 0.26 9.85
CA GLY A 115 -0.64 -0.08 8.59
C GLY A 115 -1.17 -1.51 8.50
N PHE A 116 -1.58 -1.88 7.30
CA PHE A 116 -1.92 -3.24 6.89
C PHE A 116 -1.41 -3.52 5.48
N GLU A 117 -0.89 -4.72 5.25
CA GLU A 117 -0.82 -5.29 3.90
C GLU A 117 -1.98 -6.28 3.75
N ILE A 118 -2.82 -6.07 2.73
CA ILE A 118 -3.95 -6.92 2.37
C ILE A 118 -3.57 -7.63 1.07
N VAL A 119 -3.61 -8.96 1.04
CA VAL A 119 -3.06 -9.77 -0.06
C VAL A 119 -4.05 -10.83 -0.51
N LEU A 120 -4.19 -11.03 -1.82
CA LEU A 120 -4.96 -12.13 -2.39
C LEU A 120 -4.08 -13.37 -2.59
N GLY A 121 -4.66 -14.54 -2.36
CA GLY A 121 -3.97 -15.79 -2.55
C GLY A 121 -4.87 -17.01 -2.41
N SER A 122 -4.23 -18.16 -2.19
CA SER A 122 -4.89 -19.43 -1.91
C SER A 122 -4.23 -20.13 -0.71
N GLY A 123 -4.99 -20.94 0.02
CA GLY A 123 -4.52 -21.58 1.25
C GLY A 123 -4.52 -20.64 2.45
N VAL A 124 -4.20 -21.17 3.63
CA VAL A 124 -4.22 -20.42 4.90
C VAL A 124 -2.99 -20.73 5.75
N GLY A 125 -2.71 -19.88 6.74
CA GLY A 125 -1.58 -20.00 7.64
C GLY A 125 -0.25 -20.13 6.88
N ILE A 126 0.47 -21.21 7.14
CA ILE A 126 1.76 -21.48 6.49
C ILE A 126 1.61 -21.99 5.04
N GLU A 127 0.42 -22.43 4.64
CA GLU A 127 0.12 -22.95 3.30
C GLU A 127 -0.38 -21.87 2.34
N PHE A 128 -0.54 -20.63 2.82
CA PHE A 128 -0.95 -19.52 1.98
C PHE A 128 0.11 -19.21 0.93
N VAL A 129 -0.33 -19.07 -0.32
CA VAL A 129 0.48 -18.68 -1.46
C VAL A 129 -0.15 -17.45 -2.11
N ARG A 130 0.64 -16.39 -2.33
CA ARG A 130 0.17 -15.15 -2.96
C ARG A 130 -0.28 -15.43 -4.40
N LEU A 131 -1.27 -14.69 -4.89
CA LEU A 131 -1.81 -14.90 -6.23
C LEU A 131 -0.76 -14.64 -7.33
N SER A 132 0.11 -13.64 -7.14
CA SER A 132 1.26 -13.38 -8.03
C SER A 132 2.33 -14.48 -8.03
N GLU A 133 2.41 -15.29 -6.97
CA GLU A 133 3.36 -16.42 -6.87
C GLU A 133 2.76 -17.70 -7.47
N SER A 134 1.47 -17.94 -7.26
CA SER A 134 0.75 -19.09 -7.82
C SER A 134 -0.72 -18.73 -8.07
N ALA A 135 -1.07 -18.59 -9.36
CA ALA A 135 -2.45 -18.42 -9.77
C ALA A 135 -3.30 -19.64 -9.38
N ILE A 136 -4.57 -19.39 -9.01
CA ILE A 136 -5.53 -20.46 -8.76
C ILE A 136 -5.87 -21.11 -10.11
N PRO A 137 -5.73 -22.44 -10.27
CA PRO A 137 -5.99 -23.10 -11.55
C PRO A 137 -7.38 -22.79 -12.11
N GLY A 138 -7.40 -22.28 -13.34
CA GLY A 138 -8.66 -21.98 -14.06
C GLY A 138 -9.32 -20.65 -13.70
N VAL A 139 -8.78 -19.91 -12.75
CA VAL A 139 -9.30 -18.62 -12.29
C VAL A 139 -8.45 -17.51 -12.93
N SER A 140 -9.08 -16.60 -13.64
CA SER A 140 -8.42 -15.47 -14.31
C SER A 140 -9.23 -14.21 -14.08
N GLY A 141 -8.57 -13.12 -13.68
CA GLY A 141 -9.23 -11.86 -13.31
C GLY A 141 -9.70 -11.80 -11.86
N LEU A 142 -9.15 -12.64 -10.98
CA LEU A 142 -9.28 -12.43 -9.53
C LEU A 142 -8.26 -11.36 -9.13
N ASP A 143 -8.70 -10.16 -8.78
CA ASP A 143 -7.84 -9.08 -8.31
C ASP A 143 -8.63 -8.05 -7.48
N PHE A 144 -7.94 -7.08 -6.90
CA PHE A 144 -8.55 -5.94 -6.21
C PHE A 144 -9.03 -4.88 -7.22
N ASP A 145 -9.84 -5.31 -8.19
CA ASP A 145 -10.48 -4.43 -9.16
C ASP A 145 -9.45 -3.50 -9.82
N THR A 146 -8.42 -4.11 -10.41
CA THR A 146 -7.34 -3.39 -11.10
C THR A 146 -7.45 -3.65 -12.60
N PRO A 147 -7.47 -2.60 -13.44
CA PRO A 147 -6.98 -1.25 -13.17
C PRO A 147 -8.03 -0.22 -12.71
N ASP A 148 -9.31 -0.58 -12.64
CA ASP A 148 -10.41 0.39 -12.54
C ASP A 148 -10.53 1.03 -11.16
N ARG A 149 -10.47 0.24 -10.08
CA ARG A 149 -10.38 0.65 -8.67
C ARG A 149 -11.59 1.47 -8.24
N ASP A 150 -12.78 1.01 -8.57
CA ASP A 150 -14.06 1.60 -8.20
C ASP A 150 -14.89 0.68 -7.27
N PRO A 151 -15.20 1.14 -6.03
CA PRO A 151 -14.82 2.42 -5.46
C PRO A 151 -13.34 2.46 -5.07
N VAL A 152 -12.78 3.67 -5.07
CA VAL A 152 -11.41 3.91 -4.61
C VAL A 152 -11.25 3.37 -3.20
N VAL A 153 -10.18 2.60 -2.98
CA VAL A 153 -9.81 2.10 -1.66
C VAL A 153 -9.74 3.28 -0.69
N VAL A 154 -10.43 3.16 0.44
CA VAL A 154 -10.41 4.17 1.51
C VAL A 154 -9.90 3.55 2.80
N SER A 155 -9.24 4.37 3.61
CA SER A 155 -8.89 4.06 4.99
C SER A 155 -8.76 5.36 5.78
N SER A 156 -9.57 5.51 6.84
CA SER A 156 -9.50 6.71 7.69
C SER A 156 -8.29 6.70 8.63
N SER A 157 -7.78 5.51 8.95
CA SER A 157 -6.67 5.33 9.88
C SER A 157 -5.31 5.26 9.20
N PHE A 158 -5.27 5.01 7.89
CA PHE A 158 -4.06 4.82 7.10
C PHE A 158 -4.21 5.52 5.75
N PRO A 159 -3.91 6.84 5.67
CA PRO A 159 -4.21 7.66 4.50
C PRO A 159 -3.32 7.38 3.28
N THR A 160 -2.19 6.70 3.46
CA THR A 160 -1.31 6.31 2.36
C THR A 160 -1.72 4.95 1.84
N ILE A 161 -2.04 4.88 0.54
CA ILE A 161 -2.55 3.67 -0.09
C ILE A 161 -1.70 3.35 -1.32
N VAL A 162 -1.12 2.15 -1.35
CA VAL A 162 -0.52 1.57 -2.56
C VAL A 162 -1.38 0.40 -2.98
N HIS A 163 -1.91 0.46 -4.19
CA HIS A 163 -2.88 -0.49 -4.71
C HIS A 163 -2.31 -1.19 -5.96
N ASN A 164 -2.19 -2.51 -5.90
CA ASN A 164 -1.82 -3.42 -6.99
C ASN A 164 -2.93 -4.47 -7.18
N SER A 165 -2.85 -5.28 -8.24
CA SER A 165 -3.87 -6.29 -8.54
C SER A 165 -4.08 -7.31 -7.41
N ASP A 166 -3.02 -7.79 -6.76
CA ASP A 166 -3.13 -8.81 -5.70
C ASP A 166 -2.74 -8.30 -4.30
N ALA A 167 -2.45 -7.01 -4.15
CA ALA A 167 -2.05 -6.44 -2.87
C ALA A 167 -2.49 -4.97 -2.70
N ILE A 168 -3.01 -4.65 -1.51
CA ILE A 168 -3.24 -3.29 -1.03
C ILE A 168 -2.36 -3.07 0.20
N LEU A 169 -1.53 -2.03 0.17
CA LEU A 169 -0.80 -1.55 1.34
C LEU A 169 -1.46 -0.28 1.85
N LEU A 170 -1.90 -0.32 3.10
CA LEU A 170 -2.43 0.79 3.86
C LEU A 170 -1.36 1.24 4.87
N SER A 171 -0.93 2.50 4.84
CA SER A 171 0.08 3.04 5.75
C SER A 171 -0.12 4.53 6.06
N GLY A 172 0.86 5.15 6.74
CA GLY A 172 0.86 6.60 7.01
C GLY A 172 -0.02 7.03 8.18
N GLY A 173 -0.37 6.10 9.07
CA GLY A 173 -1.11 6.42 10.30
C GLY A 173 -0.70 5.50 11.45
N LEU A 174 -1.28 5.75 12.62
CA LEU A 174 -0.95 5.04 13.85
C LEU A 174 -2.22 4.57 14.55
N VAL A 175 -2.31 3.27 14.81
CA VAL A 175 -3.37 2.69 15.65
C VAL A 175 -2.73 2.21 16.95
N PRO A 176 -2.89 2.95 18.06
CA PRO A 176 -2.26 2.60 19.33
C PRO A 176 -2.82 1.29 19.88
N ILE A 177 -2.16 0.74 20.91
CA ILE A 177 -2.66 -0.43 21.66
C ILE A 177 -4.03 -0.09 22.26
N GLY A 178 -5.01 -0.95 22.05
CA GLY A 178 -6.43 -0.73 22.40
C GLY A 178 -7.16 0.25 21.47
N GLY A 179 -6.49 0.77 20.44
CA GLY A 179 -7.06 1.63 19.41
C GLY A 179 -7.88 0.87 18.37
N VAL A 180 -8.52 1.62 17.47
CA VAL A 180 -9.38 1.07 16.42
C VAL A 180 -8.98 1.67 15.07
N ALA A 181 -8.76 0.81 14.08
CA ALA A 181 -8.68 1.21 12.68
C ALA A 181 -10.08 1.19 12.05
N ASN A 182 -10.46 2.23 11.30
CA ASN A 182 -11.80 2.34 10.72
C ASN A 182 -11.76 2.57 9.21
N GLY A 183 -12.79 2.06 8.53
CA GLY A 183 -13.14 2.43 7.16
C GLY A 183 -12.20 1.87 6.12
N GLN A 184 -11.71 0.63 6.30
CA GLN A 184 -10.99 -0.10 5.27
C GLN A 184 -12.00 -0.78 4.34
N ASN A 185 -12.27 -0.13 3.20
CA ASN A 185 -13.18 -0.65 2.18
C ASN A 185 -12.45 -0.70 0.83
N PHE A 186 -12.69 -1.77 0.07
CA PHE A 186 -12.11 -1.98 -1.26
C PHE A 186 -13.00 -2.93 -2.08
N SER A 187 -12.94 -2.83 -3.40
CA SER A 187 -13.57 -3.76 -4.33
C SER A 187 -12.67 -4.98 -4.59
N ILE A 188 -13.30 -6.09 -4.98
CA ILE A 188 -12.62 -7.29 -5.49
C ILE A 188 -13.41 -7.87 -6.65
N ASP A 189 -12.69 -8.27 -7.69
CA ASP A 189 -13.22 -8.98 -8.84
C ASP A 189 -13.18 -10.48 -8.61
N ILE A 190 -14.35 -11.13 -8.74
CA ILE A 190 -14.48 -12.57 -8.53
C ILE A 190 -14.94 -13.24 -9.83
N PRO A 191 -14.03 -13.87 -10.59
CA PRO A 191 -14.37 -14.57 -11.82
C PRO A 191 -14.99 -15.96 -11.55
N ASP A 192 -15.61 -16.54 -12.57
CA ASP A 192 -15.88 -17.99 -12.60
C ASP A 192 -14.58 -18.78 -12.87
N THR A 193 -14.58 -20.10 -12.56
CA THR A 193 -13.53 -20.97 -13.10
C THR A 193 -13.80 -21.38 -14.55
N SER A 194 -12.76 -21.32 -15.38
CA SER A 194 -12.77 -21.79 -16.77
C SER A 194 -12.62 -23.31 -16.92
N ILE A 195 -12.37 -24.04 -15.83
CA ILE A 195 -12.15 -25.49 -15.88
C ILE A 195 -13.49 -26.23 -15.90
N ALA A 196 -13.74 -26.95 -17.00
CA ALA A 196 -14.94 -27.78 -17.13
C ALA A 196 -15.04 -28.84 -16.02
N GLY A 197 -16.21 -28.91 -15.38
CA GLY A 197 -16.50 -29.88 -14.33
C GLY A 197 -16.08 -29.46 -12.92
N ILE A 198 -15.42 -28.32 -12.75
CA ILE A 198 -15.21 -27.69 -11.44
C ILE A 198 -16.37 -26.73 -11.19
N SER A 199 -17.03 -26.84 -10.04
CA SER A 199 -18.21 -26.03 -9.69
C SER A 199 -17.90 -24.76 -8.90
N GLY A 200 -16.63 -24.56 -8.54
CA GLY A 200 -16.19 -23.48 -7.67
C GLY A 200 -14.73 -23.62 -7.25
N TYR A 201 -14.23 -22.63 -6.53
CA TYR A 201 -12.88 -22.61 -5.98
C TYR A 201 -12.89 -21.91 -4.62
N GLU A 202 -11.72 -21.84 -3.99
CA GLU A 202 -11.55 -21.09 -2.76
C GLU A 202 -10.36 -20.15 -2.94
N PHE A 203 -10.50 -18.93 -2.45
CA PHE A 203 -9.40 -17.97 -2.36
C PHE A 203 -9.37 -17.36 -0.97
N THR A 204 -8.29 -16.67 -0.67
CA THR A 204 -8.02 -16.10 0.65
C THR A 204 -7.63 -14.65 0.53
N ILE A 205 -8.26 -13.80 1.36
CA ILE A 205 -7.80 -12.45 1.65
C ILE A 205 -6.96 -12.53 2.93
N ARG A 206 -5.67 -12.26 2.83
CA ARG A 206 -4.75 -12.22 3.96
C ARG A 206 -4.56 -10.79 4.44
N LEU A 207 -4.79 -10.55 5.73
CA LEU A 207 -4.49 -9.31 6.43
C LEU A 207 -3.19 -9.47 7.21
N LEU A 208 -2.23 -8.59 6.97
CA LEU A 208 -0.94 -8.53 7.65
C LEU A 208 -0.84 -7.18 8.38
N PRO A 209 -1.11 -7.12 9.69
CA PRO A 209 -0.89 -5.91 10.46
C PRO A 209 0.59 -5.50 10.35
N ALA A 210 0.84 -4.29 9.85
CA ALA A 210 2.17 -3.70 9.90
C ALA A 210 2.36 -3.09 11.28
N THR A 211 3.35 -3.58 12.03
CA THR A 211 3.68 -2.97 13.31
C THR A 211 4.32 -1.62 13.06
N ALA A 212 3.91 -0.62 13.84
CA ALA A 212 4.82 0.46 14.12
C ALA A 212 5.93 -0.18 14.94
N GLU A 213 6.97 -0.71 14.26
CA GLU A 213 8.21 -0.95 14.99
C GLU A 213 8.51 0.39 15.62
N LEU A 214 8.58 0.42 16.96
CA LEU A 214 9.23 1.51 17.65
C LEU A 214 10.68 1.40 17.18
N LEU A 215 10.98 2.03 16.04
CA LEU A 215 12.32 2.09 15.51
C LEU A 215 13.15 2.62 16.67
N ALA A 216 14.21 1.89 16.99
CA ALA A 216 14.87 2.08 18.26
C ALA A 216 15.63 3.42 18.21
N GLY A 217 14.97 4.55 18.47
CA GLY A 217 15.44 5.86 18.02
C GLY A 217 14.36 6.84 17.60
N ASP A 218 13.17 6.34 17.28
CA ASP A 218 11.95 7.07 16.97
C ASP A 218 11.35 7.56 18.31
N PHE A 219 11.76 8.76 18.71
CA PHE A 219 11.38 9.37 19.98
C PHE A 219 10.10 10.20 19.89
N ASP A 220 9.70 10.65 18.70
CA ASP A 220 8.41 11.32 18.53
C ASP A 220 7.29 10.41 18.00
N GLN A 221 7.62 9.14 17.71
CA GLN A 221 6.70 8.04 17.38
C GLN A 221 5.95 8.28 16.06
N ASP A 222 6.59 8.96 15.11
CA ASP A 222 6.00 9.22 13.80
C ASP A 222 6.32 8.13 12.77
N GLY A 223 7.15 7.15 13.14
CA GLY A 223 7.43 5.95 12.36
C GLY A 223 8.67 6.04 11.48
N ASP A 224 9.49 7.08 11.59
CA ASP A 224 10.84 7.10 11.06
C ASP A 224 11.91 7.40 12.13
N VAL A 225 13.18 7.57 11.74
CA VAL A 225 14.26 7.98 12.65
C VAL A 225 14.99 9.14 12.01
N ASP A 226 14.62 10.36 12.38
CA ASP A 226 15.09 11.58 11.75
C ASP A 226 15.58 12.67 12.74
N GLY A 227 15.65 13.92 12.29
CA GLY A 227 16.07 15.05 13.12
C GLY A 227 15.03 15.45 14.18
N SER A 228 13.75 15.21 13.95
CA SER A 228 12.66 15.47 14.89
C SER A 228 12.76 14.55 16.10
N ASP A 229 13.11 13.28 15.90
CA ASP A 229 13.42 12.35 16.98
C ASP A 229 14.58 12.80 17.83
N PHE A 230 15.64 13.28 17.19
CA PHE A 230 16.78 13.81 17.91
C PHE A 230 16.39 15.03 18.77
N LEU A 231 15.54 15.91 18.24
CA LEU A 231 15.04 17.07 18.99
C LEU A 231 14.10 16.65 20.12
N MET A 232 13.29 15.62 19.91
CA MET A 232 12.39 15.11 20.94
C MET A 232 13.14 14.41 22.05
N TRP A 233 14.14 13.62 21.68
CA TRP A 233 15.14 13.10 22.61
C TRP A 233 15.79 14.22 23.40
N GLN A 234 16.36 15.26 22.77
CA GLN A 234 17.02 16.35 23.49
C GLN A 234 16.13 17.06 24.51
N ARG A 235 14.86 17.27 24.17
CA ARG A 235 13.89 17.95 25.06
C ARG A 235 13.54 17.12 26.28
N ASP A 236 13.54 15.80 26.14
CA ASP A 236 13.09 14.87 27.17
C ASP A 236 14.20 13.90 27.64
N ALA A 237 15.46 14.25 27.36
CA ALA A 237 16.64 13.43 27.61
C ALA A 237 16.97 13.39 29.10
N SER A 238 16.85 12.20 29.68
CA SER A 238 17.68 11.80 30.82
C SER A 238 18.90 11.04 30.30
N ASP A 239 19.97 10.98 31.10
CA ASP A 239 21.18 10.21 30.77
C ASP A 239 20.86 8.75 30.39
N ALA A 240 19.79 8.18 30.96
CA ALA A 240 19.31 6.84 30.64
C ALA A 240 18.82 6.71 29.18
N LYS A 241 18.19 7.75 28.62
CA LYS A 241 17.73 7.77 27.22
C LYS A 241 18.88 7.96 26.24
N LEU A 242 19.91 8.75 26.59
CA LEU A 242 21.14 8.87 25.79
C LEU A 242 21.84 7.52 25.63
N VAL A 243 22.00 6.79 26.74
CA VAL A 243 22.64 5.47 26.74
C VAL A 243 21.80 4.45 25.96
N ALA A 244 20.48 4.54 26.00
CA ALA A 244 19.60 3.71 25.17
C ALA A 244 19.77 4.03 23.68
N TRP A 245 19.78 5.32 23.31
CA TRP A 245 19.98 5.76 21.93
C TRP A 245 21.36 5.35 21.37
N GLN A 246 22.44 5.59 22.12
CA GLN A 246 23.79 5.21 21.72
C GLN A 246 23.95 3.69 21.56
N ARG A 247 23.20 2.90 22.33
CA ARG A 247 23.19 1.44 22.23
C ARG A 247 22.49 0.95 20.96
N ASN A 248 21.44 1.64 20.54
CA ASN A 248 20.66 1.29 19.35
C ASN A 248 21.33 1.80 18.06
N PHE A 249 22.09 2.91 18.15
CA PHE A 249 22.86 3.48 17.04
C PHE A 249 24.36 3.59 17.35
N PRO A 250 25.07 2.45 17.47
CA PRO A 250 26.50 2.47 17.78
C PRO A 250 27.30 3.26 16.74
N HIS A 251 26.87 3.31 15.48
CA HIS A 251 27.58 4.05 14.41
C HIS A 251 27.49 5.57 14.50
N PHE A 252 26.45 6.12 15.14
CA PHE A 252 26.38 7.54 15.46
C PHE A 252 27.07 7.86 16.81
N GLY A 253 27.22 6.84 17.67
CA GLY A 253 27.86 6.90 18.98
C GLY A 253 29.35 6.50 19.03
N ASP A 254 29.94 6.01 17.93
CA ASP A 254 31.30 5.42 17.84
C ASP A 254 32.46 6.41 18.06
N GLY A 255 32.20 7.53 18.75
CA GLY A 255 33.23 8.46 19.15
C GLY A 255 33.84 9.25 18.00
N GLN A 256 33.31 9.17 16.77
CA GLN A 256 33.71 10.06 15.66
C GLN A 256 33.39 11.53 16.00
N LEU A 257 32.27 11.79 16.69
CA LEU A 257 31.95 13.12 17.23
C LEU A 257 32.80 13.50 18.47
N ILE A 258 33.40 12.53 19.16
CA ILE A 258 34.34 12.79 20.27
C ILE A 258 35.75 13.06 19.71
N ARG A 259 36.18 12.32 18.68
CA ARG A 259 37.43 12.57 17.95
C ARG A 259 37.41 13.91 17.22
N ALA A 260 36.27 14.35 16.69
CA ALA A 260 36.14 15.70 16.14
C ALA A 260 36.19 16.82 17.20
N LEU A 261 35.95 16.50 18.49
CA LEU A 261 36.05 17.44 19.61
C LEU A 261 37.41 17.45 20.31
N ASP A 262 38.13 16.33 20.26
CA ASP A 262 39.53 16.19 20.71
C ASP A 262 40.55 16.42 19.59
N ALA A 263 40.09 16.59 18.35
CA ALA A 263 40.90 17.06 17.24
C ALA A 263 41.49 18.42 17.63
N THR A 264 42.81 18.43 17.82
CA THR A 264 43.55 19.69 18.00
C THR A 264 43.34 20.56 16.75
N ALA A 265 43.58 21.87 16.85
CA ALA A 265 43.46 22.77 15.69
C ALA A 265 44.32 22.32 14.48
N GLU A 266 45.32 21.45 14.71
CA GLU A 266 46.17 20.85 13.67
C GLU A 266 45.50 19.68 12.93
N ASP A 267 44.59 18.92 13.55
CA ASP A 267 43.84 17.83 12.89
C ASP A 267 42.80 18.39 11.90
N LEU A 268 42.23 19.56 12.19
CA LEU A 268 41.24 20.21 11.33
C LEU A 268 41.86 20.84 10.08
N THR A 269 43.15 21.20 10.09
CA THR A 269 43.85 21.69 8.90
C THR A 269 44.13 20.58 7.88
N GLN A 270 44.35 19.35 8.32
CA GLN A 270 44.62 18.22 7.40
C GLN A 270 43.40 17.79 6.58
N LEU A 271 42.18 18.00 7.11
CA LEU A 271 40.93 17.72 6.40
C LEU A 271 40.58 18.77 5.33
N VAL A 272 41.12 19.98 5.44
CA VAL A 272 40.96 21.04 4.41
C VAL A 272 41.90 20.80 3.23
N ASP A 273 43.12 20.32 3.47
CA ASP A 273 44.10 20.04 2.41
C ASP A 273 43.75 18.83 1.54
N MET A 274 42.87 17.93 2.01
CA MET A 274 42.40 16.79 1.21
C MET A 274 41.41 17.17 0.10
N ASN A 275 40.88 18.41 0.10
CA ASN A 275 39.93 18.88 -0.90
C ASN A 275 40.60 19.70 -2.03
N ASP A 276 41.90 19.99 -1.93
CA ASP A 276 42.72 20.69 -2.94
C ASP A 276 43.69 19.72 -3.65
N SER A 277 43.18 18.57 -4.12
CA SER A 277 43.95 17.76 -5.08
C SER A 277 44.00 18.47 -6.43
N PRO A 278 45.18 18.78 -6.98
CA PRO A 278 45.29 19.52 -8.24
C PRO A 278 44.79 18.66 -9.41
N GLU A 279 43.99 19.31 -10.25
CA GLU A 279 43.50 18.81 -11.53
C GLU A 279 44.60 18.09 -12.33
N SER A 280 44.27 16.87 -12.77
CA SER A 280 45.06 16.11 -13.75
C SER A 280 45.07 16.84 -15.09
N PRO A 281 46.25 17.15 -15.69
CA PRO A 281 46.29 17.76 -17.00
C PRO A 281 46.25 16.72 -18.12
N ALA A 282 45.44 17.06 -19.14
CA ALA A 282 45.43 16.55 -20.51
C ALA A 282 44.65 15.25 -20.80
N ASP A 283 43.54 15.39 -21.53
CA ASP A 283 43.61 14.98 -22.94
C ASP A 283 42.74 15.86 -23.87
N LYS A 284 43.35 16.29 -24.98
CA LYS A 284 42.76 17.08 -26.07
C LYS A 284 42.78 16.22 -27.35
N ALA A 285 41.61 15.86 -27.87
CA ALA A 285 41.33 15.73 -29.32
C ALA A 285 39.81 15.49 -29.50
N SER A 286 39.05 16.45 -30.02
CA SER A 286 38.71 16.63 -31.45
C SER A 286 37.50 15.81 -31.92
N SER A 287 36.34 16.46 -32.11
CA SER A 287 35.44 16.26 -33.28
C SER A 287 34.09 16.99 -33.12
N THR A 288 33.94 18.08 -33.88
CA THR A 288 32.81 18.44 -34.78
C THR A 288 31.33 18.30 -34.34
N VAL A 289 30.71 19.47 -34.13
CA VAL A 289 29.41 19.98 -34.66
C VAL A 289 28.23 19.00 -34.76
N ASP A 290 27.16 19.24 -33.97
CA ASP A 290 25.86 19.61 -34.54
C ASP A 290 24.94 20.31 -33.52
N ALA A 291 24.16 21.27 -34.01
CA ALA A 291 23.30 22.14 -33.22
C ALA A 291 21.84 21.68 -33.27
N SER A 292 21.24 21.34 -32.12
CA SER A 292 19.79 21.46 -31.94
C SER A 292 19.42 21.73 -30.48
N THR A 293 18.69 22.81 -30.32
CA THR A 293 18.06 23.37 -29.12
C THR A 293 17.14 22.41 -28.35
N GLY A 294 17.27 22.40 -27.01
CA GLY A 294 16.28 21.82 -26.10
C GLY A 294 16.61 22.11 -24.63
N ARG A 295 16.00 23.14 -24.05
CA ARG A 295 16.11 23.55 -22.64
C ARG A 295 15.64 22.41 -21.71
N SER A 296 16.52 21.93 -20.83
CA SER A 296 16.16 21.16 -19.64
C SER A 296 16.51 22.00 -18.40
N ALA A 297 15.52 22.26 -17.55
CA ALA A 297 15.70 22.97 -16.28
C ALA A 297 16.15 21.96 -15.22
N GLN A 298 17.43 22.02 -14.87
CA GLN A 298 18.02 21.26 -13.78
C GLN A 298 17.77 22.02 -12.47
N VAL A 299 16.99 21.41 -11.58
CA VAL A 299 16.71 21.88 -10.21
C VAL A 299 17.96 21.63 -9.35
N PRO A 300 18.43 22.59 -8.54
CA PRO A 300 19.56 22.35 -7.64
C PRO A 300 19.12 21.56 -6.41
N GLU A 301 19.91 20.53 -6.10
CA GLU A 301 19.81 19.64 -4.95
C GLU A 301 20.35 20.33 -3.68
N PRO A 302 19.59 20.43 -2.57
CA PRO A 302 20.08 20.98 -1.31
C PRO A 302 20.33 19.85 -0.29
N GLN A 303 21.41 19.09 -0.45
CA GLN A 303 21.79 18.04 0.51
C GLN A 303 23.01 18.44 1.36
N ALA A 304 23.84 19.38 0.89
CA ALA A 304 25.09 19.75 1.57
C ALA A 304 24.94 20.82 2.68
N GLU A 305 23.97 21.73 2.58
CA GLU A 305 23.82 22.83 3.56
C GLU A 305 23.17 22.40 4.88
N VAL A 306 22.33 21.35 4.85
CA VAL A 306 21.65 20.80 6.04
C VAL A 306 22.64 20.10 6.99
N LEU A 307 23.69 19.48 6.44
CA LEU A 307 24.77 18.85 7.18
C LEU A 307 25.64 19.87 7.93
N LEU A 308 25.92 21.03 7.33
CA LEU A 308 26.75 22.08 7.94
C LEU A 308 26.03 22.82 9.09
N ALA A 309 24.72 23.02 8.94
CA ALA A 309 23.88 23.63 9.97
C ALA A 309 23.77 22.73 11.21
N SER A 310 23.60 21.43 11.02
CA SER A 310 23.50 20.44 12.10
C SER A 310 24.82 20.32 12.89
N LEU A 311 25.96 20.38 12.20
CA LEU A 311 27.28 20.36 12.83
C LEU A 311 27.53 21.62 13.68
N THR A 312 27.11 22.79 13.20
CA THR A 312 27.28 24.08 13.89
C THR A 312 26.42 24.17 15.15
N ILE A 313 25.19 23.65 15.10
CA ILE A 313 24.26 23.65 16.25
C ILE A 313 24.76 22.71 17.38
N CYS A 314 25.36 21.56 17.03
CA CYS A 314 25.99 20.67 18.01
C CYS A 314 27.16 21.33 18.77
N ILE A 315 27.95 22.17 18.09
CA ILE A 315 29.08 22.89 18.70
C ILE A 315 28.60 23.94 19.72
N ILE A 316 27.48 24.62 19.44
CA ILE A 316 26.92 25.66 20.32
C ILE A 316 26.29 25.04 21.58
N ALA A 317 25.58 23.92 21.47
CA ALA A 317 24.95 23.26 22.61
C ALA A 317 25.98 22.77 23.65
N LYS A 318 27.11 22.21 23.22
CA LYS A 318 28.19 21.77 24.13
C LYS A 318 28.92 22.92 24.83
N ARG A 319 29.11 24.06 24.16
CA ARG A 319 29.73 25.25 24.78
C ARG A 319 28.90 25.82 25.93
N ASN A 320 27.57 25.79 25.81
CA ASN A 320 26.68 26.29 26.86
C ASN A 320 26.66 25.37 28.10
N PHE A 321 26.77 24.05 27.93
CA PHE A 321 26.85 23.10 29.05
C PHE A 321 28.15 23.20 29.86
N ALA A 322 29.29 23.45 29.21
CA ALA A 322 30.59 23.62 29.89
C ALA A 322 30.68 24.89 30.76
N ILE A 323 29.83 25.90 30.48
CA ILE A 323 29.79 27.17 31.22
C ILE A 323 28.89 27.08 32.47
N VAL A 324 27.87 26.23 32.45
CA VAL A 324 26.93 26.08 33.58
C VAL A 324 27.49 25.20 34.71
N GLY A 325 28.45 24.32 34.42
CA GLY A 325 29.10 23.43 35.40
C GLY A 325 30.27 24.02 36.21
N ARG A 326 30.56 25.32 36.08
CA ARG A 326 31.55 26.03 36.92
C ARG A 326 30.85 27.07 37.81
N LYS A 327 30.13 26.61 38.82
CA LYS A 327 29.84 27.34 40.06
C LYS A 327 29.84 26.39 41.22
#